data_AF-A0A7J4CRP4-F1
#
_entry.id   AF-A0A7J4CRP4-F1
#
_cell.length_a   1.000
_cell.length_b   1.000
_cell.length_c   1.000
_cell.angle_alpha   90.00
_cell.angle_beta   90.00
_cell.angle_gamma   90.00
#
_symmetry.space_group_name_H-M   'P 1'
#
loop_
_entity.id
_entity.type
_entity.pdbx_description
1 polymer ?
#
loop_
_entity_poly.entity_id
_entity_poly.type
_entity_poly.pdbx_seq_one_letter_code
_entity_poly.pdbx_strand_id
1 'polypeptide(L)'
;WAASVPTNAGQERSGHGQGGSAEDLSIQLGKEVWTSAETFIASIIASNLSTGQMYTLQWEIRSGNGTLGHDVLIRNGQLNISATNSEMQIQVQANHLNSSISFLHRLMVELSDVSGQLAIAQANFSSSTNTLPGSYSDIILFGDSLSDMGNSYNQWGTPDSPPYWNGRYSNGDVWSSQFGQFMGVSMSPGRGSASGNNRAYGGAHSGSGTYLFVIPNVGKQVDDYLQNRQINANELVIIWCGGNDFVHSDEQDTQKIVDNIESHITKLTTAGATEFLVLELPPLDTVPRVNEENDEAGVVAMHERILDFNRKLHSMLNDTVSATSLTIHRGMVWQMFDTVYNNPSYFGLTNITHPACDHDGYACENGDSIAPNAEEYIYFDKMHPSLTMHDLVDIYIRELMGVADVDGDAVADDADECLDTLPDVPVTANGCDVPPPDIDGDGVLNEDDYCPDTPANESVNEDGCSESQLDDDDDGLTNDIDQCPGTPAGEEVDADGCGWSQFDDDGDMALDI
;
A
#
# COMPACT_ATOMS: atom_id res chain seq x y z
N TRP A 1 2.51 2.79 -12.83
CA TRP A 1 1.25 3.58 -12.98
C TRP A 1 0.52 3.49 -11.66
N ALA A 2 0.63 4.55 -10.84
CA ALA A 2 0.07 4.60 -9.50
C ALA A 2 -1.47 4.57 -9.58
N ALA A 3 -2.11 3.64 -8.86
CA ALA A 3 -3.51 3.78 -8.50
C ALA A 3 -3.62 5.06 -7.67
N SER A 4 -4.21 6.12 -8.24
CA SER A 4 -4.34 7.39 -7.55
C SER A 4 -5.63 7.37 -6.74
N VAL A 5 -5.54 6.95 -5.47
CA VAL A 5 -6.52 7.41 -4.47
C VAL A 5 -6.47 8.95 -4.52
N PRO A 6 -7.60 9.65 -4.74
CA PRO A 6 -7.61 11.10 -4.91
C PRO A 6 -6.86 11.80 -3.77
N THR A 7 -5.95 12.71 -4.14
CA THR A 7 -5.20 13.53 -3.19
C THR A 7 -6.16 14.43 -2.44
N ASN A 8 -6.25 14.28 -1.12
CA ASN A 8 -6.89 15.29 -0.30
C ASN A 8 -5.96 16.49 -0.12
N ALA A 9 -6.53 17.69 -0.06
CA ALA A 9 -5.82 18.85 0.47
C ALA A 9 -5.39 18.49 1.89
N GLY A 10 -4.08 18.33 2.10
CA GLY A 10 -3.48 17.66 3.25
C GLY A 10 -4.20 17.97 4.57
N GLN A 11 -4.61 16.93 5.28
CA GLN A 11 -5.14 17.09 6.63
C GLN A 11 -4.07 17.78 7.50
N GLU A 12 -4.32 19.02 7.91
CA GLU A 12 -3.58 19.65 9.01
C GLU A 12 -3.88 18.86 10.29
N ARG A 13 -3.04 17.86 10.60
CA ARG A 13 -3.11 17.15 11.87
C ARG A 13 -2.28 17.93 12.89
N SER A 14 -2.88 18.95 13.47
CA SER A 14 -2.30 19.71 14.59
C SER A 14 -2.30 18.83 15.85
N GLY A 15 -1.12 18.37 16.28
CA GLY A 15 -0.96 17.79 17.60
C GLY A 15 -0.80 18.93 18.61
N HIS A 16 -1.87 19.30 19.32
CA HIS A 16 -1.72 20.21 20.47
C HIS A 16 -0.83 19.54 21.52
N GLY A 17 0.42 19.99 21.62
CA GLY A 17 1.40 19.52 22.59
C GLY A 17 0.86 19.62 24.01
N GLN A 18 1.00 18.55 24.78
CA GLN A 18 0.89 18.61 26.23
C GLN A 18 2.17 19.22 26.82
N GLY A 19 2.36 20.52 26.63
CA GLY A 19 3.49 21.29 27.14
C GLY A 19 3.24 22.78 26.92
N GLY A 20 3.55 23.63 27.90
CA GLY A 20 3.23 25.07 27.84
C GLY A 20 4.11 25.91 26.89
N SER A 21 4.66 25.33 25.83
CA SER A 21 5.42 25.99 24.75
C SER A 21 4.47 26.66 23.75
N ALA A 22 4.95 27.69 23.04
CA ALA A 22 4.17 28.40 22.02
C ALA A 22 4.36 27.79 20.62
N GLU A 23 5.48 27.11 20.40
CA GLU A 23 5.84 26.38 19.19
C GLU A 23 4.83 25.26 18.90
N ASP A 24 4.52 25.07 17.61
CA ASP A 24 3.56 24.08 17.14
C ASP A 24 4.11 23.29 15.94
N LEU A 25 3.56 22.09 15.74
CA LEU A 25 3.87 21.21 14.62
C LEU A 25 2.60 20.70 13.95
N SER A 26 2.59 20.72 12.63
CA SER A 26 1.61 20.00 11.81
C SER A 26 2.28 19.24 10.68
N ILE A 27 1.62 18.16 10.24
CA ILE A 27 2.08 17.31 9.15
C ILE A 27 1.05 17.37 8.04
N GLN A 28 1.49 17.61 6.82
CA GLN A 28 0.68 17.52 5.61
C GLN A 28 1.22 16.41 4.71
N LEU A 29 0.35 15.46 4.41
CA LEU A 29 0.59 14.39 3.45
C LEU A 29 -0.08 14.75 2.10
N GLY A 30 0.55 14.39 0.98
CA GLY A 30 -0.03 14.60 -0.35
C GLY A 30 -1.09 13.55 -0.75
N LYS A 31 -1.08 12.40 -0.10
CA LYS A 31 -2.01 11.27 -0.23
C LYS A 31 -1.90 10.38 1.01
N GLU A 32 -2.73 9.36 1.14
CA GLU A 32 -2.73 8.44 2.29
C GLU A 32 -2.27 7.02 1.94
N VAL A 33 -2.22 6.65 0.66
CA VAL A 33 -1.85 5.31 0.20
C VAL A 33 -0.67 5.39 -0.76
N TRP A 34 0.40 4.69 -0.42
CA TRP A 34 1.63 4.57 -1.21
C TRP A 34 1.88 3.13 -1.68
N THR A 35 2.70 2.97 -2.69
CA THR A 35 3.37 1.71 -3.01
C THR A 35 4.85 1.79 -2.60
N SER A 36 5.49 0.65 -2.34
CA SER A 36 6.92 0.62 -1.96
C SER A 36 7.88 1.21 -3.01
N ALA A 37 7.46 1.21 -4.28
CA ALA A 37 8.14 1.87 -5.40
C ALA A 37 8.10 3.41 -5.37
N GLU A 38 7.27 4.01 -4.51
CA GLU A 38 7.13 5.46 -4.45
C GLU A 38 7.93 6.04 -3.28
N THR A 39 8.56 7.19 -3.51
CA THR A 39 9.08 8.02 -2.42
C THR A 39 7.91 8.58 -1.60
N PHE A 40 7.84 8.17 -0.33
CA PHE A 40 7.00 8.82 0.65
C PHE A 40 7.49 10.25 0.90
N ILE A 41 6.57 11.21 0.90
CA ILE A 41 6.88 12.63 1.13
C ILE A 41 5.86 13.21 2.11
N ALA A 42 6.35 13.84 3.17
CA ALA A 42 5.57 14.60 4.14
C ALA A 42 6.10 16.03 4.26
N SER A 43 5.20 17.01 4.29
CA SER A 43 5.52 18.39 4.62
C SER A 43 5.26 18.66 6.10
N ILE A 44 6.31 18.96 6.84
CA ILE A 44 6.27 19.32 8.25
C ILE A 44 6.23 20.85 8.34
N ILE A 45 5.20 21.39 8.98
CA ILE A 45 5.08 22.83 9.21
C ILE A 45 5.32 23.08 10.70
N ALA A 46 6.43 23.75 11.00
CA ALA A 46 6.79 24.19 12.33
C ALA A 46 6.49 25.69 12.46
N SER A 47 5.62 26.06 13.40
CA SER A 47 5.12 27.42 13.56
C SER A 47 5.41 27.98 14.95
N ASN A 48 5.29 29.31 15.10
CA ASN A 48 5.64 30.09 16.30
C ASN A 48 7.12 29.98 16.72
N LEU A 49 8.03 29.75 15.76
CA LEU A 49 9.45 29.64 16.01
C LEU A 49 10.09 31.01 16.34
N SER A 50 11.11 30.98 17.20
CA SER A 50 11.92 32.15 17.52
C SER A 50 13.04 32.31 16.50
N THR A 51 13.02 33.38 15.71
CA THR A 51 14.04 33.62 14.68
C THR A 51 15.46 33.67 15.25
N GLY A 52 16.38 32.92 14.65
CA GLY A 52 17.77 32.76 15.06
C GLY A 52 18.01 31.69 16.12
N GLN A 53 16.95 31.09 16.68
CA GLN A 53 17.07 29.95 17.59
C GLN A 53 17.35 28.65 16.82
N MET A 54 18.15 27.78 17.42
CA MET A 54 18.37 26.42 16.93
C MET A 54 17.30 25.49 17.50
N TYR A 55 16.72 24.68 16.62
CA TYR A 55 15.81 23.61 16.95
C TYR A 55 16.29 22.30 16.35
N THR A 56 15.85 21.20 16.93
CA THR A 56 16.06 19.85 16.43
C THR A 56 14.71 19.27 16.02
N LEU A 57 14.58 18.83 14.78
CA LEU A 57 13.44 18.08 14.28
C LEU A 57 13.83 16.60 14.21
N GLN A 58 13.19 15.75 15.00
CA GLN A 58 13.32 14.30 14.92
C GLN A 58 12.05 13.70 14.30
N TRP A 59 12.19 12.67 13.47
CA TRP A 59 11.04 11.97 12.93
C TRP A 59 11.26 10.47 12.89
N GLU A 60 10.17 9.71 13.02
CA GLU A 60 10.13 8.27 12.97
C GLU A 60 8.93 7.82 12.14
N ILE A 61 9.14 6.88 11.22
CA ILE A 61 8.07 6.11 10.59
C ILE A 61 8.02 4.75 11.27
N ARG A 62 6.85 4.43 11.84
CA ARG A 62 6.60 3.16 12.52
C ARG A 62 5.46 2.39 11.87
N SER A 63 5.62 1.08 11.78
CA SER A 63 4.61 0.16 11.27
C SER A 63 3.54 -0.15 12.33
N GLY A 64 2.31 -0.37 11.89
CA GLY A 64 1.13 -0.68 12.69
C GLY A 64 0.38 0.53 13.25
N ASN A 65 -0.72 0.25 13.96
CA ASN A 65 -1.62 1.28 14.50
C ASN A 65 -1.32 1.71 15.94
N GLY A 66 -0.22 1.22 16.52
CA GLY A 66 0.22 1.56 17.88
C GLY A 66 -0.61 0.99 19.03
N THR A 67 -1.67 0.23 18.74
CA THR A 67 -2.57 -0.31 19.78
C THR A 67 -2.41 -1.82 19.96
N LEU A 68 -2.15 -2.55 18.86
CA LEU A 68 -1.95 -4.01 18.87
C LEU A 68 -0.96 -4.46 17.76
N GLY A 69 -0.06 -5.38 18.10
CA GLY A 69 0.58 -6.31 17.15
C GLY A 69 1.91 -5.87 16.52
N HIS A 70 2.05 -4.63 16.06
CA HIS A 70 3.28 -4.17 15.40
C HIS A 70 3.47 -2.68 15.73
N ASP A 71 4.61 -2.34 16.35
CA ASP A 71 5.07 -0.96 16.53
C ASP A 71 6.58 -0.93 16.26
N VAL A 72 6.92 -1.25 15.01
CA VAL A 72 8.29 -1.46 14.57
C VAL A 72 8.79 -0.17 13.92
N LEU A 73 9.95 0.31 14.35
CA LEU A 73 10.63 1.42 13.69
C LEU A 73 11.07 0.99 12.29
N ILE A 74 10.61 1.69 11.26
CA ILE A 74 10.89 1.40 9.85
C ILE A 74 11.96 2.33 9.30
N ARG A 75 11.80 3.64 9.55
CA ARG A 75 12.74 4.69 9.16
C ARG A 75 12.74 5.78 10.21
N ASN A 76 13.83 6.51 10.34
CA ASN A 76 13.92 7.69 11.19
C ASN A 76 14.91 8.70 10.60
N GLY A 77 14.89 9.91 11.14
CA GLY A 77 15.89 10.92 10.82
C GLY A 77 15.86 12.07 11.82
N GLN A 78 16.91 12.89 11.77
CA GLN A 78 17.04 14.08 12.59
C GLN A 78 17.61 15.22 11.73
N LEU A 79 17.06 16.42 11.90
CA LEU A 79 17.52 17.64 11.26
C LEU A 79 17.69 18.75 12.29
N ASN A 80 18.88 19.34 12.35
CA ASN A 80 19.12 20.56 13.13
C ASN A 80 18.80 21.77 12.25
N ILE A 81 17.88 22.62 12.68
CA ILE A 81 17.39 23.77 11.93
C ILE A 81 17.66 25.06 12.71
N SER A 82 18.14 26.10 12.01
CA SER A 82 18.13 27.46 12.54
C SER A 82 16.88 28.17 12.03
N ALA A 83 16.01 28.64 12.93
CA ALA A 83 14.75 29.25 12.52
C ALA A 83 15.01 30.58 11.78
N THR A 84 14.73 30.63 10.49
CA THR A 84 14.85 31.87 9.70
C THR A 84 13.60 32.74 9.76
N ASN A 85 12.44 32.13 10.05
CA ASN A 85 11.12 32.76 10.14
C ASN A 85 10.36 32.17 11.33
N SER A 86 9.21 32.76 11.67
CA SER A 86 8.30 32.21 12.68
C SER A 86 7.57 30.95 12.23
N GLU A 87 7.58 30.66 10.93
CA GLU A 87 7.03 29.45 10.33
C GLU A 87 8.01 28.92 9.29
N MET A 88 8.26 27.62 9.31
CA MET A 88 9.11 26.94 8.34
C MET A 88 8.44 25.64 7.90
N GLN A 89 8.57 25.36 6.60
CA GLN A 89 8.14 24.09 6.00
C GLN A 89 9.37 23.25 5.70
N ILE A 90 9.37 22.00 6.17
CA ILE A 90 10.46 21.04 6.07
C ILE A 90 9.90 19.79 5.40
N GLN A 91 10.60 19.23 4.42
CA GLN A 91 10.19 17.98 3.81
C GLN A 91 10.91 16.80 4.47
N VAL A 92 10.14 15.77 4.78
CA VAL A 92 10.63 14.45 5.21
C VAL A 92 10.31 13.46 4.10
N GLN A 93 11.29 12.61 3.76
CA GLN A 93 11.15 11.61 2.72
C GLN A 93 11.62 10.24 3.19
N ALA A 94 11.04 9.19 2.63
CA ALA A 94 11.44 7.81 2.85
C ALA A 94 11.13 6.95 1.62
N ASN A 95 12.00 6.00 1.29
CA ASN A 95 11.80 5.06 0.17
C ASN A 95 11.55 3.64 0.69
N HIS A 96 11.03 2.77 -0.19
CA HIS A 96 10.86 1.33 0.05
C HIS A 96 9.95 0.99 1.23
N LEU A 97 8.91 1.81 1.46
CA LEU A 97 7.92 1.53 2.49
C LEU A 97 6.93 0.47 1.97
N ASN A 98 7.10 -0.80 2.35
CA ASN A 98 6.25 -1.91 1.90
C ASN A 98 5.30 -2.44 3.00
N SER A 99 4.45 -3.41 2.63
CA SER A 99 3.41 -4.01 3.49
C SER A 99 3.84 -5.27 4.23
N SER A 100 5.11 -5.72 4.10
CA SER A 100 5.59 -7.02 4.62
C SER A 100 5.41 -7.19 6.14
N ILE A 101 5.45 -6.09 6.90
CA ILE A 101 5.19 -6.05 8.34
C ILE A 101 3.74 -5.63 8.62
N SER A 102 3.29 -4.55 8.00
CA SER A 102 1.91 -4.05 8.07
C SER A 102 1.67 -3.09 6.92
N PHE A 103 0.43 -3.06 6.43
CA PHE A 103 -0.06 -2.00 5.55
C PHE A 103 -0.13 -0.63 6.23
N LEU A 104 -0.17 -0.58 7.57
CA LEU A 104 -0.41 0.62 8.34
C LEU A 104 0.91 1.23 8.81
N HIS A 105 1.06 2.55 8.64
CA HIS A 105 2.23 3.30 9.08
C HIS A 105 1.86 4.60 9.78
N ARG A 106 2.70 5.03 10.72
CA ARG A 106 2.59 6.28 11.45
C ARG A 106 3.88 7.05 11.30
N LEU A 107 3.79 8.27 10.76
CA LEU A 107 4.86 9.26 10.83
C LEU A 107 4.69 10.03 12.15
N MET A 108 5.67 9.94 13.03
CA MET A 108 5.77 10.70 14.27
C MET A 108 6.89 11.74 14.12
N VAL A 109 6.62 12.97 14.53
CA VAL A 109 7.58 14.07 14.43
C VAL A 109 7.65 14.79 15.76
N GLU A 110 8.86 15.09 16.21
CA GLU A 110 9.16 15.84 17.42
C GLU A 110 10.00 17.08 17.07
N LEU A 111 9.62 18.23 17.62
CA LEU A 111 10.43 19.45 17.62
C LEU A 111 10.94 19.66 19.05
N SER A 112 12.24 19.86 19.19
CA SER A 112 12.90 20.14 20.46
C SER A 112 13.91 21.28 20.33
N ASP A 113 14.31 21.84 21.46
CA ASP A 113 15.46 22.74 21.59
C ASP A 113 16.37 22.28 22.75
N VAL A 114 17.32 23.12 23.14
CA VAL A 114 18.21 22.85 24.29
C VAL A 114 17.48 22.66 25.63
N SER A 115 16.21 23.07 25.73
CA SER A 115 15.35 22.94 26.90
C SER A 115 14.55 21.64 26.90
N GLY A 116 14.49 20.93 25.78
CA GLY A 116 13.79 19.65 25.60
C GLY A 116 12.70 19.69 24.53
N GLN A 117 11.77 18.74 24.60
CA GLN A 117 10.64 18.61 23.67
C GLN A 117 9.71 19.82 23.77
N LEU A 118 9.37 20.39 22.61
CA LEU A 118 8.50 21.55 22.46
C LEU A 118 7.14 21.18 21.84
N ALA A 119 7.14 20.35 20.80
CA ALA A 119 5.92 19.95 20.11
C ALA A 119 6.09 18.55 19.50
N ILE A 120 4.96 17.85 19.33
CA ILE A 120 4.90 16.57 18.63
C ILE A 120 3.71 16.55 17.68
N ALA A 121 3.85 15.86 16.55
CA ALA A 121 2.77 15.63 15.61
C ALA A 121 2.80 14.20 15.07
N GLN A 122 1.65 13.70 14.62
CA GLN A 122 1.54 12.38 14.01
C GLN A 122 0.62 12.42 12.78
N ALA A 123 1.01 11.70 11.72
CA ALA A 123 0.15 11.40 10.59
C ALA A 123 0.10 9.89 10.33
N ASN A 124 -1.07 9.41 9.89
CA ASN A 124 -1.28 8.00 9.58
C ASN A 124 -1.34 7.85 8.06
N PHE A 125 -0.74 6.79 7.55
CA PHE A 125 -0.80 6.44 6.15
C PHE A 125 -0.65 4.94 5.95
N SER A 126 -0.94 4.46 4.75
CA SER A 126 -0.72 3.08 4.38
C SER A 126 0.27 2.95 3.23
N SER A 127 0.93 1.80 3.17
CA SER A 127 1.68 1.42 1.99
C SER A 127 1.46 -0.04 1.62
N SER A 128 1.51 -0.30 0.33
CA SER A 128 1.40 -1.62 -0.30
C SER A 128 2.74 -2.00 -0.92
N THR A 129 2.98 -3.29 -1.09
CA THR A 129 4.15 -3.76 -1.83
C THR A 129 3.92 -3.55 -3.32
N ASN A 130 4.85 -2.87 -3.99
CA ASN A 130 4.82 -2.77 -5.44
C ASN A 130 5.04 -4.15 -6.06
N THR A 131 4.38 -4.38 -7.19
CA THR A 131 4.43 -5.65 -7.90
C THR A 131 4.46 -5.44 -9.39
N LEU A 132 5.12 -6.37 -10.09
CA LEU A 132 5.05 -6.52 -11.54
C LEU A 132 3.87 -7.40 -11.93
N PRO A 133 3.23 -7.11 -13.07
CA PRO A 133 2.09 -7.88 -13.52
C PRO A 133 2.52 -9.26 -14.03
N GLY A 134 1.72 -10.26 -13.68
CA GLY A 134 1.75 -11.56 -14.37
C GLY A 134 1.30 -11.42 -15.83
N SER A 135 1.49 -12.48 -16.62
CA SER A 135 1.13 -12.48 -18.04
C SER A 135 -0.06 -13.40 -18.32
N TYR A 136 -1.22 -12.80 -18.56
CA TYR A 136 -2.43 -13.52 -18.99
C TYR A 136 -2.81 -13.15 -20.42
N SER A 137 -3.33 -14.13 -21.17
CA SER A 137 -3.85 -13.89 -22.52
C SER A 137 -5.24 -13.23 -22.53
N ASP A 138 -6.03 -13.47 -21.48
CA ASP A 138 -7.31 -12.80 -21.18
C ASP A 138 -7.66 -13.03 -19.69
N ILE A 139 -8.61 -12.25 -19.17
CA ILE A 139 -9.18 -12.37 -17.83
C ILE A 139 -10.69 -12.49 -17.97
N ILE A 140 -11.27 -13.56 -17.43
CA ILE A 140 -12.71 -13.83 -17.53
C ILE A 140 -13.32 -13.68 -16.15
N LEU A 141 -14.12 -12.64 -15.94
CA LEU A 141 -14.70 -12.32 -14.64
C LEU A 141 -16.19 -12.67 -14.60
N PHE A 142 -16.61 -13.46 -13.62
CA PHE A 142 -18.00 -13.72 -13.27
C PHE A 142 -18.31 -13.19 -11.88
N GLY A 143 -19.49 -12.58 -11.71
CA GLY A 143 -19.84 -11.99 -10.42
C GLY A 143 -21.07 -11.12 -10.42
N ASP A 144 -21.10 -10.18 -9.49
CA ASP A 144 -22.24 -9.31 -9.21
C ASP A 144 -21.93 -7.81 -9.37
N SER A 145 -22.65 -6.94 -8.66
CA SER A 145 -22.50 -5.49 -8.73
C SER A 145 -21.11 -5.00 -8.33
N LEU A 146 -20.37 -5.73 -7.48
CA LEU A 146 -19.00 -5.36 -7.09
C LEU A 146 -18.02 -5.40 -8.26
N SER A 147 -18.39 -6.06 -9.35
CA SER A 147 -17.55 -6.20 -10.55
C SER A 147 -18.27 -5.83 -11.85
N ASP A 148 -19.54 -5.47 -11.82
CA ASP A 148 -20.32 -5.14 -13.01
C ASP A 148 -19.82 -3.84 -13.66
N MET A 149 -19.35 -3.93 -14.91
CA MET A 149 -18.90 -2.80 -15.73
C MET A 149 -20.01 -2.21 -16.62
N GLY A 150 -21.28 -2.42 -16.26
CA GLY A 150 -22.46 -1.87 -16.93
C GLY A 150 -23.27 -2.88 -17.73
N ASN A 151 -23.10 -4.19 -17.52
CA ASN A 151 -23.97 -5.21 -18.09
C ASN A 151 -25.42 -5.02 -17.64
N SER A 152 -25.68 -4.77 -16.35
CA SER A 152 -27.03 -4.46 -15.86
C SER A 152 -27.56 -3.15 -16.46
N TYR A 153 -26.73 -2.11 -16.52
CA TYR A 153 -27.13 -0.81 -17.06
C TYR A 153 -27.48 -0.90 -18.55
N ASN A 154 -26.61 -1.52 -19.34
CA ASN A 154 -26.83 -1.69 -20.77
C ASN A 154 -28.07 -2.55 -21.10
N GLN A 155 -28.55 -3.35 -20.14
CA GLN A 155 -29.69 -4.23 -20.34
C GLN A 155 -31.00 -3.61 -19.86
N TRP A 156 -31.00 -2.91 -18.72
CA TRP A 156 -32.22 -2.42 -18.07
C TRP A 156 -32.17 -0.94 -17.69
N GLY A 157 -31.05 -0.25 -17.90
CA GLY A 157 -30.84 1.12 -17.44
C GLY A 157 -30.62 1.23 -15.93
N THR A 158 -30.25 0.14 -15.25
CA THR A 158 -29.98 0.10 -13.80
C THR A 158 -28.51 -0.22 -13.53
N PRO A 159 -27.83 0.49 -12.62
CA PRO A 159 -28.37 1.58 -11.79
C PRO A 159 -28.53 2.89 -12.57
N ASP A 160 -29.29 3.85 -12.05
CA ASP A 160 -29.42 5.18 -12.65
C ASP A 160 -28.04 5.81 -12.84
N SER A 161 -27.73 6.31 -14.04
CA SER A 161 -26.41 6.88 -14.32
C SER A 161 -26.56 8.18 -15.10
N PRO A 162 -26.34 9.36 -14.47
CA PRO A 162 -26.03 9.60 -13.04
C PRO A 162 -27.21 9.22 -12.09
N PRO A 163 -26.99 9.04 -10.77
CA PRO A 163 -25.80 9.43 -9.97
C PRO A 163 -24.64 8.45 -9.99
N TYR A 164 -24.87 7.20 -10.37
CA TYR A 164 -23.79 6.22 -10.52
C TYR A 164 -22.92 6.52 -11.74
N TRP A 165 -21.67 6.08 -11.69
CA TRP A 165 -20.71 6.35 -12.76
C TRP A 165 -20.79 5.31 -13.88
N ASN A 166 -21.16 5.75 -15.09
CA ASN A 166 -21.25 4.92 -16.30
C ASN A 166 -21.92 3.55 -16.11
N GLY A 167 -22.99 3.48 -15.32
CA GLY A 167 -23.73 2.25 -15.06
C GLY A 167 -23.02 1.21 -14.17
N ARG A 168 -21.96 1.58 -13.44
CA ARG A 168 -21.35 0.77 -12.37
C ARG A 168 -22.09 1.02 -11.07
N TYR A 169 -22.10 0.07 -10.15
CA TYR A 169 -22.64 0.30 -8.80
C TYR A 169 -21.62 1.01 -7.89
N SER A 170 -21.06 2.13 -8.36
CA SER A 170 -20.16 3.01 -7.60
C SER A 170 -20.13 4.43 -8.20
N ASN A 171 -19.42 5.37 -7.56
CA ASN A 171 -19.13 6.71 -8.08
C ASN A 171 -17.92 6.75 -9.04
N GLY A 172 -17.33 5.60 -9.37
CA GLY A 172 -16.22 5.49 -10.32
C GLY A 172 -16.15 4.12 -10.97
N ASP A 173 -14.98 3.82 -11.54
CA ASP A 173 -14.69 2.47 -12.06
C ASP A 173 -14.68 1.44 -10.92
N VAL A 174 -15.03 0.21 -11.25
CA VAL A 174 -14.89 -0.94 -10.34
C VAL A 174 -13.47 -1.49 -10.42
N TRP A 175 -12.99 -2.09 -9.32
CA TRP A 175 -11.64 -2.65 -9.14
C TRP A 175 -11.10 -3.41 -10.37
N SER A 176 -11.96 -4.23 -11.00
CA SER A 176 -11.57 -5.10 -12.11
C SER A 176 -11.06 -4.34 -13.35
N SER A 177 -11.47 -3.09 -13.54
CA SER A 177 -10.98 -2.24 -14.64
C SER A 177 -9.46 -2.00 -14.50
N GLN A 178 -9.04 -1.59 -13.31
CA GLN A 178 -7.66 -1.27 -12.99
C GLN A 178 -6.79 -2.52 -12.91
N PHE A 179 -7.32 -3.59 -12.32
CA PHE A 179 -6.62 -4.86 -12.24
C PHE A 179 -6.34 -5.46 -13.63
N GLY A 180 -7.33 -5.41 -14.53
CA GLY A 180 -7.14 -5.85 -15.91
C GLY A 180 -6.07 -5.02 -16.62
N GLN A 181 -6.10 -3.69 -16.48
CA GLN A 181 -5.08 -2.81 -17.05
C GLN A 181 -3.67 -3.14 -16.52
N PHE A 182 -3.53 -3.37 -15.21
CA PHE A 182 -2.27 -3.80 -14.60
C PHE A 182 -1.75 -5.08 -15.26
N MET A 183 -2.60 -6.08 -15.43
CA MET A 183 -2.28 -7.35 -16.08
C MET A 183 -2.13 -7.26 -17.63
N GLY A 184 -2.24 -6.06 -18.21
CA GLY A 184 -2.17 -5.87 -19.66
C GLY A 184 -3.40 -6.37 -20.45
N VAL A 185 -4.53 -6.61 -19.75
CA VAL A 185 -5.78 -7.12 -20.33
C VAL A 185 -6.87 -6.03 -20.30
N SER A 186 -7.45 -5.74 -21.46
CA SER A 186 -8.58 -4.81 -21.53
C SER A 186 -9.88 -5.46 -21.05
N MET A 187 -10.47 -4.95 -19.97
CA MET A 187 -11.75 -5.44 -19.46
C MET A 187 -12.93 -4.75 -20.15
N SER A 188 -13.96 -5.52 -20.51
CA SER A 188 -15.16 -5.00 -21.14
C SER A 188 -16.42 -5.79 -20.79
N PRO A 189 -17.59 -5.13 -20.67
CA PRO A 189 -18.84 -5.80 -20.36
C PRO A 189 -19.25 -6.75 -21.49
N GLY A 190 -19.61 -7.99 -21.14
CA GLY A 190 -20.07 -9.02 -22.06
C GLY A 190 -21.34 -9.71 -21.57
N ARG A 191 -22.31 -9.85 -22.50
CA ARG A 191 -23.64 -10.42 -22.24
C ARG A 191 -23.94 -11.59 -23.16
N GLY A 192 -24.60 -12.63 -22.66
CA GLY A 192 -25.00 -13.79 -23.48
C GLY A 192 -23.79 -14.40 -24.20
N SER A 193 -23.79 -14.46 -25.53
CA SER A 193 -22.65 -14.98 -26.30
C SER A 193 -21.65 -13.90 -26.78
N ALA A 194 -21.80 -12.63 -26.35
CA ALA A 194 -20.87 -11.56 -26.72
C ALA A 194 -19.46 -11.82 -26.16
N SER A 195 -18.44 -11.22 -26.79
CA SER A 195 -17.01 -11.47 -26.49
C SER A 195 -16.48 -10.82 -25.22
N GLY A 196 -17.20 -9.84 -24.65
CA GLY A 196 -16.75 -9.12 -23.45
C GLY A 196 -16.43 -10.08 -22.31
N ASN A 197 -15.32 -9.83 -21.63
CA ASN A 197 -14.68 -10.74 -20.69
C ASN A 197 -15.10 -10.48 -19.24
N ASN A 198 -15.71 -9.33 -18.95
CA ASN A 198 -16.45 -9.09 -17.71
C ASN A 198 -17.92 -9.48 -17.88
N ARG A 199 -18.33 -10.53 -17.17
CA ARG A 199 -19.65 -11.19 -17.26
C ARG A 199 -20.56 -10.87 -16.09
N ALA A 200 -20.09 -10.05 -15.14
CA ALA A 200 -20.80 -9.75 -13.91
C ALA A 200 -22.06 -8.93 -14.16
N TYR A 201 -23.06 -9.08 -13.30
CA TYR A 201 -24.33 -8.36 -13.35
C TYR A 201 -24.74 -7.92 -11.95
N GLY A 202 -25.10 -6.64 -11.78
CA GLY A 202 -25.74 -6.18 -10.54
C GLY A 202 -26.93 -7.04 -10.11
N GLY A 203 -26.93 -7.46 -8.85
CA GLY A 203 -27.95 -8.33 -8.24
C GLY A 203 -27.78 -9.83 -8.51
N ALA A 204 -26.73 -10.26 -9.21
CA ALA A 204 -26.49 -11.67 -9.47
C ALA A 204 -26.23 -12.45 -8.18
N HIS A 205 -26.94 -13.56 -8.01
CA HIS A 205 -26.68 -14.52 -6.93
C HIS A 205 -25.66 -15.58 -7.39
N SER A 206 -25.16 -16.37 -6.43
CA SER A 206 -24.24 -17.48 -6.68
C SER A 206 -24.83 -18.58 -7.55
N GLY A 207 -26.16 -18.76 -7.54
CA GLY A 207 -26.83 -19.91 -8.14
C GLY A 207 -26.83 -19.98 -9.67
N SER A 208 -27.58 -20.94 -10.20
CA SER A 208 -27.87 -21.05 -11.64
C SER A 208 -29.07 -20.18 -12.05
N GLY A 209 -29.32 -20.05 -13.35
CA GLY A 209 -30.52 -19.41 -13.89
C GLY A 209 -30.56 -17.90 -13.64
N THR A 210 -31.77 -17.37 -13.42
CA THR A 210 -31.98 -15.92 -13.25
C THR A 210 -32.65 -15.60 -11.93
N TYR A 211 -32.17 -14.56 -11.24
CA TYR A 211 -32.89 -13.91 -10.15
C TYR A 211 -33.94 -12.94 -10.73
N LEU A 212 -35.12 -12.89 -10.10
CA LEU A 212 -36.30 -12.11 -10.54
C LEU A 212 -36.61 -12.24 -12.05
N PHE A 213 -36.40 -13.44 -12.61
CA PHE A 213 -36.60 -13.78 -14.03
C PHE A 213 -35.71 -13.06 -15.05
N VAL A 214 -34.89 -12.09 -14.63
CA VAL A 214 -34.13 -11.23 -15.56
C VAL A 214 -32.64 -11.17 -15.27
N ILE A 215 -32.22 -11.16 -14.01
CA ILE A 215 -30.80 -10.99 -13.64
C ILE A 215 -30.08 -12.33 -13.76
N PRO A 216 -29.07 -12.48 -14.65
CA PRO A 216 -28.29 -13.72 -14.74
C PRO A 216 -27.47 -13.93 -13.47
N ASN A 217 -27.77 -15.00 -12.74
CA ASN A 217 -26.92 -15.46 -11.65
C ASN A 217 -25.60 -15.98 -12.21
N VAL A 218 -24.57 -16.11 -11.38
CA VAL A 218 -23.22 -16.51 -11.80
C VAL A 218 -23.23 -17.81 -12.61
N GLY A 219 -24.02 -18.81 -12.21
CA GLY A 219 -24.13 -20.06 -12.98
C GLY A 219 -24.67 -19.86 -14.39
N LYS A 220 -25.59 -18.91 -14.60
CA LYS A 220 -26.06 -18.56 -15.95
C LYS A 220 -25.02 -17.76 -16.72
N GLN A 221 -24.27 -16.88 -16.07
CA GLN A 221 -23.16 -16.15 -16.71
C GLN A 221 -22.12 -17.14 -17.26
N VAL A 222 -21.76 -18.16 -16.46
CA VAL A 222 -20.88 -19.27 -16.85
C VAL A 222 -21.48 -20.06 -18.01
N ASP A 223 -22.73 -20.51 -17.89
CA ASP A 223 -23.39 -21.31 -18.94
C ASP A 223 -23.47 -20.53 -20.26
N ASP A 224 -23.80 -19.23 -20.23
CA ASP A 224 -23.89 -18.39 -21.43
C ASP A 224 -22.51 -18.14 -22.07
N TYR A 225 -21.46 -17.94 -21.26
CA TYR A 225 -20.09 -17.78 -21.75
C TYR A 225 -19.60 -19.04 -22.47
N LEU A 226 -19.85 -20.22 -21.89
CA LEU A 226 -19.36 -21.50 -22.39
C LEU A 226 -20.13 -22.04 -23.61
N GLN A 227 -21.26 -21.44 -24.00
CA GLN A 227 -22.01 -21.88 -25.18
C GLN A 227 -21.20 -21.87 -26.48
N ASN A 228 -20.27 -20.92 -26.63
CA ASN A 228 -19.49 -20.75 -27.86
C ASN A 228 -18.00 -20.46 -27.60
N ARG A 229 -17.52 -20.66 -26.36
CA ARG A 229 -16.13 -20.41 -25.98
C ARG A 229 -15.54 -21.61 -25.25
N GLN A 230 -14.25 -21.79 -25.43
CA GLN A 230 -13.40 -22.63 -24.59
C GLN A 230 -12.44 -21.70 -23.86
N ILE A 231 -11.97 -22.13 -22.69
CA ILE A 231 -11.02 -21.37 -21.88
C ILE A 231 -9.63 -21.87 -22.21
N ASN A 232 -8.72 -20.94 -22.50
CA ASN A 232 -7.33 -21.28 -22.74
C ASN A 232 -6.59 -21.40 -21.41
N ALA A 233 -5.56 -22.24 -21.36
CA ALA A 233 -4.80 -22.48 -20.11
C ALA A 233 -4.08 -21.22 -19.57
N ASN A 234 -3.84 -20.20 -20.41
CA ASN A 234 -3.22 -18.93 -20.01
C ASN A 234 -4.26 -17.80 -19.79
N GLU A 235 -5.52 -18.15 -19.52
CA GLU A 235 -6.56 -17.19 -19.14
C GLU A 235 -6.84 -17.32 -17.65
N LEU A 236 -6.95 -16.18 -16.95
CA LEU A 236 -7.32 -16.14 -15.55
C LEU A 236 -8.86 -16.10 -15.43
N VAL A 237 -9.43 -16.99 -14.62
CA VAL A 237 -10.86 -16.98 -14.34
C VAL A 237 -11.14 -16.42 -12.95
N ILE A 238 -11.93 -15.35 -12.86
CA ILE A 238 -12.26 -14.68 -11.61
C ILE A 238 -13.72 -14.96 -11.23
N ILE A 239 -13.96 -15.34 -9.98
CA ILE A 239 -15.30 -15.50 -9.42
C ILE A 239 -15.42 -14.69 -8.13
N TRP A 240 -16.35 -13.74 -8.11
CA TRP A 240 -16.73 -13.01 -6.89
C TRP A 240 -18.25 -12.87 -6.79
N CYS A 241 -18.86 -13.59 -5.85
CA CYS A 241 -20.31 -13.57 -5.65
C CYS A 241 -20.71 -14.09 -4.28
N GLY A 242 -21.98 -13.90 -3.93
CA GLY A 242 -22.63 -14.45 -2.73
C GLY A 242 -23.31 -13.39 -1.89
N GLY A 243 -22.93 -12.12 -2.02
CA GLY A 243 -23.50 -11.03 -1.24
C GLY A 243 -25.02 -10.91 -1.41
N ASN A 244 -25.50 -11.05 -2.65
CA ASN A 244 -26.94 -11.01 -2.95
C ASN A 244 -27.71 -12.19 -2.32
N ASP A 245 -27.11 -13.38 -2.25
CA ASP A 245 -27.72 -14.55 -1.61
C ASP A 245 -28.06 -14.25 -0.14
N PHE A 246 -27.17 -13.54 0.57
CA PHE A 246 -27.38 -13.17 1.96
C PHE A 246 -28.25 -11.92 2.12
N VAL A 247 -27.94 -10.83 1.43
CA VAL A 247 -28.56 -9.52 1.67
C VAL A 247 -29.96 -9.41 1.06
N HIS A 248 -30.23 -10.08 -0.07
CA HIS A 248 -31.52 -9.97 -0.76
C HIS A 248 -32.43 -11.18 -0.60
N SER A 249 -31.85 -12.37 -0.40
CA SER A 249 -32.62 -13.61 -0.28
C SER A 249 -32.62 -14.19 1.13
N ASP A 250 -31.88 -13.60 2.08
CA ASP A 250 -31.70 -14.09 3.46
C ASP A 250 -31.37 -15.59 3.47
N GLU A 251 -30.48 -16.03 2.56
CA GLU A 251 -30.07 -17.43 2.49
C GLU A 251 -29.37 -17.84 3.78
N GLN A 252 -29.89 -18.88 4.43
CA GLN A 252 -29.35 -19.37 5.70
C GLN A 252 -28.31 -20.47 5.50
N ASP A 253 -28.40 -21.20 4.39
CA ASP A 253 -27.50 -22.30 4.07
C ASP A 253 -26.26 -21.80 3.30
N THR A 254 -25.20 -21.50 4.05
CA THR A 254 -23.92 -21.08 3.47
C THR A 254 -23.28 -22.18 2.61
N GLN A 255 -23.56 -23.46 2.89
CA GLN A 255 -22.99 -24.57 2.12
C GLN A 255 -23.55 -24.58 0.70
N LYS A 256 -24.84 -24.28 0.53
CA LYS A 256 -25.46 -24.14 -0.80
C LYS A 256 -24.73 -23.15 -1.71
N ILE A 257 -24.25 -22.04 -1.15
CA ILE A 257 -23.53 -21.01 -1.91
C ILE A 257 -22.12 -21.52 -2.28
N VAL A 258 -21.45 -22.22 -1.37
CA VAL A 258 -20.16 -22.90 -1.63
C VAL A 258 -20.31 -23.96 -2.73
N ASP A 259 -21.35 -24.80 -2.65
CA ASP A 259 -21.65 -25.83 -3.66
C ASP A 259 -21.91 -25.23 -5.05
N ASN A 260 -22.55 -24.06 -5.11
CA ASN A 260 -22.73 -23.33 -6.37
C ASN A 260 -21.38 -22.92 -6.96
N ILE A 261 -20.48 -22.33 -6.16
CA ILE A 261 -19.16 -21.88 -6.60
C ILE A 261 -18.31 -23.08 -7.04
N GLU A 262 -18.29 -24.18 -6.27
CA GLU A 262 -17.60 -25.42 -6.63
C GLU A 262 -18.09 -25.98 -7.98
N SER A 263 -19.41 -25.95 -8.20
CA SER A 263 -20.02 -26.36 -9.48
C SER A 263 -19.55 -25.50 -10.64
N HIS A 264 -19.43 -24.18 -10.45
CA HIS A 264 -18.91 -23.27 -11.49
C HIS A 264 -17.44 -23.56 -11.79
N ILE A 265 -16.59 -23.70 -10.77
CA ILE A 265 -15.18 -24.06 -10.92
C ILE A 265 -15.06 -25.38 -11.70
N THR A 266 -15.87 -26.38 -11.36
CA THR A 266 -15.88 -27.68 -12.05
C THR A 266 -16.25 -27.55 -13.53
N LYS A 267 -17.29 -26.76 -13.85
CA LYS A 267 -17.70 -26.51 -15.25
C LYS A 267 -16.61 -25.78 -16.03
N LEU A 268 -16.02 -24.73 -15.44
CA LEU A 268 -14.98 -23.91 -16.06
C LEU A 268 -13.69 -24.72 -16.29
N THR A 269 -13.33 -25.57 -15.32
CA THR A 269 -12.22 -26.52 -15.44
C THR A 269 -12.45 -27.52 -16.58
N THR A 270 -13.67 -28.06 -16.68
CA THR A 270 -14.04 -28.95 -17.80
C THR A 270 -13.94 -28.25 -19.16
N ALA A 271 -14.12 -26.93 -19.19
CA ALA A 271 -13.99 -26.10 -20.38
C ALA A 271 -12.55 -25.60 -20.66
N GLY A 272 -11.56 -26.01 -19.86
CA GLY A 272 -10.15 -25.74 -20.09
C GLY A 272 -9.48 -24.77 -19.10
N ALA A 273 -10.22 -24.20 -18.15
CA ALA A 273 -9.64 -23.32 -17.14
C ALA A 273 -8.66 -24.08 -16.24
N THR A 274 -7.48 -23.51 -16.02
CA THR A 274 -6.43 -24.07 -15.15
C THR A 274 -6.07 -23.17 -13.97
N GLU A 275 -6.45 -21.90 -14.03
CA GLU A 275 -6.10 -20.90 -13.02
C GLU A 275 -7.29 -20.02 -12.66
N PHE A 276 -7.51 -19.84 -11.36
CA PHE A 276 -8.63 -19.10 -10.80
C PHE A 276 -8.18 -18.08 -9.75
N LEU A 277 -8.88 -16.94 -9.71
CA LEU A 277 -8.94 -16.07 -8.54
C LEU A 277 -10.36 -16.13 -7.97
N VAL A 278 -10.50 -16.62 -6.74
CA VAL A 278 -11.79 -16.70 -6.05
C VAL A 278 -11.76 -15.78 -4.84
N LEU A 279 -12.71 -14.84 -4.82
CA LEU A 279 -12.82 -13.82 -3.79
C LEU A 279 -13.87 -14.24 -2.76
N GLU A 280 -13.49 -14.19 -1.48
CA GLU A 280 -14.44 -14.37 -0.39
C GLU A 280 -15.37 -13.15 -0.24
N LEU A 281 -16.31 -13.17 0.72
CA LEU A 281 -17.15 -12.00 0.95
C LEU A 281 -16.52 -11.04 1.98
N PRO A 282 -16.65 -9.72 1.78
CA PRO A 282 -16.32 -8.72 2.80
C PRO A 282 -17.30 -8.79 3.99
N PRO A 283 -17.02 -8.12 5.12
CA PRO A 283 -17.90 -8.07 6.29
C PRO A 283 -19.21 -7.34 5.99
N LEU A 284 -20.20 -8.12 5.54
CA LEU A 284 -21.52 -7.58 5.16
C LEU A 284 -22.30 -7.01 6.35
N ASP A 285 -21.93 -7.38 7.58
CA ASP A 285 -22.46 -6.77 8.80
C ASP A 285 -22.08 -5.30 8.97
N THR A 286 -21.05 -4.81 8.27
CA THR A 286 -20.67 -3.38 8.26
C THR A 286 -21.40 -2.57 7.18
N VAL A 287 -22.15 -3.23 6.30
CA VAL A 287 -22.86 -2.58 5.19
C VAL A 287 -24.01 -1.73 5.75
N PRO A 288 -24.19 -0.45 5.32
CA PRO A 288 -25.19 0.44 5.88
C PRO A 288 -26.60 -0.15 5.84
N ARG A 289 -27.00 -0.74 4.71
CA ARG A 289 -28.30 -1.40 4.56
C ARG A 289 -28.53 -2.51 5.59
N VAL A 290 -27.53 -3.35 5.84
CA VAL A 290 -27.67 -4.46 6.79
C VAL A 290 -27.90 -3.90 8.19
N ASN A 291 -27.19 -2.84 8.57
CA ASN A 291 -27.38 -2.14 9.84
C ASN A 291 -28.73 -1.41 9.94
N GLU A 292 -29.23 -0.86 8.84
CA GLU A 292 -30.53 -0.16 8.80
C GLU A 292 -31.72 -1.13 8.84
N GLU A 293 -31.62 -2.30 8.20
CA GLU A 293 -32.72 -3.25 8.04
C GLU A 293 -32.81 -4.28 9.17
N ASN A 294 -31.79 -4.40 10.03
CA ASN A 294 -31.72 -5.41 11.09
C ASN A 294 -31.53 -4.80 12.50
N ASP A 295 -31.93 -5.55 13.51
CA ASP A 295 -31.54 -5.27 14.89
C ASP A 295 -30.11 -5.79 15.18
N GLU A 296 -29.57 -5.49 16.36
CA GLU A 296 -28.23 -5.90 16.77
C GLU A 296 -28.02 -7.42 16.66
N ALA A 297 -29.04 -8.23 16.97
CA ALA A 297 -28.97 -9.67 16.85
C ALA A 297 -28.92 -10.13 15.38
N GLY A 298 -29.66 -9.47 14.48
CA GLY A 298 -29.61 -9.72 13.05
C GLY A 298 -28.26 -9.35 12.43
N VAL A 299 -27.66 -8.24 12.84
CA VAL A 299 -26.30 -7.83 12.39
C VAL A 299 -25.26 -8.86 12.84
N VAL A 300 -25.29 -9.29 14.12
CA VAL A 300 -24.41 -10.35 14.62
C VAL A 300 -24.63 -11.67 13.87
N ALA A 301 -25.88 -12.03 13.58
CA ALA A 301 -26.19 -13.23 12.82
C ALA A 301 -25.66 -13.15 11.37
N MET A 302 -25.68 -11.97 10.74
CA MET A 302 -25.05 -11.75 9.44
C MET A 302 -23.53 -11.95 9.53
N HIS A 303 -22.86 -11.33 10.50
CA HIS A 303 -21.42 -11.48 10.72
C HIS A 303 -21.00 -12.95 10.80
N GLU A 304 -21.62 -13.73 11.69
CA GLU A 304 -21.32 -15.15 11.88
C GLU A 304 -21.58 -15.98 10.61
N ARG A 305 -22.62 -15.61 9.84
CA ARG A 305 -22.97 -16.30 8.60
C ARG A 305 -21.92 -16.08 7.51
N ILE A 306 -21.38 -14.87 7.38
CA ILE A 306 -20.32 -14.59 6.40
C ILE A 306 -19.01 -15.25 6.82
N LEU A 307 -18.66 -15.25 8.11
CA LEU A 307 -17.51 -16.03 8.61
C LEU A 307 -17.65 -17.52 8.31
N ASP A 308 -18.84 -18.10 8.53
CA ASP A 308 -19.12 -19.50 8.21
C ASP A 308 -18.98 -19.79 6.71
N PHE A 309 -19.51 -18.91 5.85
CA PHE A 309 -19.37 -18.99 4.40
C PHE A 309 -17.89 -18.93 3.97
N ASN A 310 -17.16 -17.89 4.37
CA ASN A 310 -15.76 -17.69 3.99
C ASN A 310 -14.90 -18.89 4.42
N ARG A 311 -15.09 -19.40 5.65
CA ARG A 311 -14.39 -20.59 6.15
C ARG A 311 -14.69 -21.84 5.31
N LYS A 312 -15.95 -22.07 4.94
CA LYS A 312 -16.35 -23.22 4.10
C LYS A 312 -15.84 -23.08 2.67
N LEU A 313 -15.87 -21.87 2.10
CA LEU A 313 -15.29 -21.56 0.80
C LEU A 313 -13.81 -21.93 0.78
N HIS A 314 -13.02 -21.46 1.74
CA HIS A 314 -11.59 -21.78 1.82
C HIS A 314 -11.32 -23.27 1.97
N SER A 315 -12.13 -23.98 2.77
CA SER A 315 -12.04 -25.45 2.88
C SER A 315 -12.26 -26.12 1.53
N MET A 316 -13.33 -25.75 0.80
CA MET A 316 -13.62 -26.30 -0.52
C MET A 316 -12.50 -25.98 -1.54
N LEU A 317 -11.95 -24.76 -1.53
CA LEU A 317 -10.83 -24.40 -2.41
C LEU A 317 -9.56 -25.20 -2.07
N ASN A 318 -9.28 -25.47 -0.79
CA ASN A 318 -8.17 -26.33 -0.37
C ASN A 318 -8.33 -27.77 -0.87
N ASP A 319 -9.54 -28.33 -0.72
CA ASP A 319 -9.86 -29.67 -1.19
C ASP A 319 -9.75 -29.76 -2.72
N THR A 320 -10.22 -28.73 -3.43
CA THR A 320 -10.13 -28.63 -4.90
C THR A 320 -8.68 -28.62 -5.37
N VAL A 321 -7.82 -27.77 -4.80
CA VAL A 321 -6.38 -27.73 -5.15
C VAL A 321 -5.70 -29.07 -4.82
N SER A 322 -6.07 -29.72 -3.71
CA SER A 322 -5.50 -31.02 -3.33
C SER A 322 -5.93 -32.17 -4.25
N ALA A 323 -7.11 -32.06 -4.87
CA ALA A 323 -7.70 -33.08 -5.73
C ALA A 323 -7.41 -32.87 -7.22
N THR A 324 -6.89 -31.71 -7.62
CA THR A 324 -6.70 -31.30 -9.01
C THR A 324 -5.30 -30.75 -9.25
N SER A 325 -5.03 -30.28 -10.47
CA SER A 325 -3.81 -29.52 -10.81
C SER A 325 -4.10 -28.04 -11.01
N LEU A 326 -5.21 -27.53 -10.47
CA LEU A 326 -5.61 -26.14 -10.60
C LEU A 326 -4.73 -25.24 -9.73
N THR A 327 -4.37 -24.08 -10.27
CA THR A 327 -3.89 -22.96 -9.48
C THR A 327 -5.11 -22.17 -9.02
N ILE A 328 -5.30 -22.00 -7.71
CA ILE A 328 -6.40 -21.19 -7.16
C ILE A 328 -5.83 -20.17 -6.19
N HIS A 329 -5.89 -18.90 -6.60
CA HIS A 329 -5.61 -17.74 -5.78
C HIS A 329 -6.85 -17.39 -4.95
N ARG A 330 -6.64 -17.14 -3.66
CA ARG A 330 -7.70 -16.86 -2.70
C ARG A 330 -7.60 -15.39 -2.31
N GLY A 331 -8.56 -14.57 -2.72
CA GLY A 331 -8.59 -13.19 -2.28
C GLY A 331 -9.29 -13.07 -0.93
N MET A 332 -8.50 -12.81 0.12
CA MET A 332 -8.96 -12.65 1.50
C MET A 332 -9.48 -11.24 1.75
N VAL A 333 -10.52 -10.85 1.01
CA VAL A 333 -11.06 -9.49 1.06
C VAL A 333 -11.71 -9.16 2.40
N TRP A 334 -12.10 -10.14 3.22
CA TRP A 334 -12.64 -9.87 4.56
C TRP A 334 -11.64 -9.08 5.40
N GLN A 335 -10.40 -9.59 5.50
CA GLN A 335 -9.36 -8.98 6.33
C GLN A 335 -8.97 -7.60 5.80
N MET A 336 -8.95 -7.43 4.48
CA MET A 336 -8.68 -6.13 3.86
C MET A 336 -9.75 -5.11 4.24
N PHE A 337 -11.04 -5.42 4.05
CA PHE A 337 -12.13 -4.52 4.44
C PHE A 337 -12.14 -4.24 5.95
N ASP A 338 -11.91 -5.25 6.79
CA ASP A 338 -11.84 -5.10 8.25
C ASP A 338 -10.69 -4.17 8.67
N THR A 339 -9.52 -4.30 8.02
CA THR A 339 -8.37 -3.43 8.26
C THR A 339 -8.70 -1.97 7.93
N VAL A 340 -9.34 -1.73 6.78
CA VAL A 340 -9.74 -0.38 6.34
C VAL A 340 -10.81 0.20 7.26
N TYR A 341 -11.86 -0.57 7.58
CA TYR A 341 -12.96 -0.15 8.43
C TYR A 341 -12.50 0.25 9.84
N ASN A 342 -11.56 -0.51 10.41
CA ASN A 342 -11.03 -0.25 11.75
C ASN A 342 -9.88 0.77 11.79
N ASN A 343 -9.29 1.13 10.64
CA ASN A 343 -8.17 2.08 10.55
C ASN A 343 -8.37 3.12 9.41
N PRO A 344 -9.54 3.78 9.30
CA PRO A 344 -9.91 4.53 8.09
C PRO A 344 -8.98 5.72 7.81
N SER A 345 -8.46 6.35 8.87
CA SER A 345 -7.54 7.49 8.76
C SER A 345 -6.18 7.16 8.10
N TYR A 346 -5.84 5.88 7.91
CA TYR A 346 -4.63 5.42 7.20
C TYR A 346 -4.86 5.35 5.68
N PHE A 347 -6.12 5.47 5.24
CA PHE A 347 -6.54 5.32 3.84
C PHE A 347 -7.27 6.57 3.33
N GLY A 348 -7.22 7.69 4.06
CA GLY A 348 -7.91 8.93 3.67
C GLY A 348 -9.43 8.92 3.91
N LEU A 349 -9.96 7.93 4.63
CA LEU A 349 -11.39 7.77 4.86
C LEU A 349 -11.83 8.45 6.17
N THR A 350 -12.95 9.15 6.12
CA THR A 350 -13.55 9.85 7.27
C THR A 350 -14.95 9.35 7.60
N ASN A 351 -15.68 8.78 6.63
CA ASN A 351 -17.01 8.21 6.84
C ASN A 351 -17.05 6.72 6.51
N ILE A 352 -17.19 5.90 7.56
CA ILE A 352 -17.15 4.44 7.46
C ILE A 352 -18.52 3.76 7.60
N THR A 353 -19.55 4.49 8.06
CA THR A 353 -20.85 3.89 8.44
C THR A 353 -22.02 4.38 7.60
N HIS A 354 -21.91 5.52 6.93
CA HIS A 354 -23.00 6.09 6.14
C HIS A 354 -22.63 6.14 4.66
N PRO A 355 -23.61 6.04 3.76
CA PRO A 355 -23.37 6.17 2.32
C PRO A 355 -23.05 7.62 1.93
N ALA A 356 -22.25 7.79 0.86
CA ALA A 356 -21.98 9.10 0.28
C ALA A 356 -23.21 9.67 -0.45
N CYS A 357 -23.99 8.82 -1.10
CA CYS A 357 -25.30 9.16 -1.62
C CYS A 357 -26.37 9.00 -0.52
N ASP A 358 -27.03 10.09 -0.17
CA ASP A 358 -28.19 10.10 0.72
C ASP A 358 -29.45 9.78 -0.08
N HIS A 359 -29.95 8.55 0.08
CA HIS A 359 -31.08 8.04 -0.67
C HIS A 359 -31.99 7.15 0.18
N ASP A 360 -33.26 7.06 -0.24
CA ASP A 360 -34.20 6.04 0.23
C ASP A 360 -34.21 4.85 -0.74
N GLY A 361 -34.71 3.69 -0.32
CA GLY A 361 -34.89 2.54 -1.20
C GLY A 361 -33.62 1.73 -1.50
N TYR A 362 -33.61 1.07 -2.66
CA TYR A 362 -32.62 0.02 -3.01
C TYR A 362 -31.32 0.54 -3.61
N ALA A 363 -31.35 1.70 -4.27
CA ALA A 363 -30.23 2.30 -4.98
C ALA A 363 -30.40 3.82 -5.02
N CYS A 364 -29.30 4.54 -5.25
CA CYS A 364 -29.28 5.98 -5.43
C CYS A 364 -29.98 6.38 -6.75
N GLU A 365 -30.88 7.35 -6.72
CA GLU A 365 -31.68 7.80 -7.87
C GLU A 365 -31.30 9.21 -8.32
N ASN A 366 -31.73 9.58 -9.53
CA ASN A 366 -31.49 10.93 -10.05
C ASN A 366 -32.19 12.00 -9.19
N GLY A 367 -31.38 12.86 -8.55
CA GLY A 367 -31.84 13.93 -7.68
C GLY A 367 -31.44 13.75 -6.22
N ASP A 368 -30.94 12.57 -5.85
CA ASP A 368 -30.40 12.30 -4.52
C ASP A 368 -29.12 13.11 -4.27
N SER A 369 -28.89 13.45 -3.01
CA SER A 369 -27.76 14.28 -2.60
C SER A 369 -26.51 13.40 -2.47
N ILE A 370 -25.42 13.79 -3.13
CA ILE A 370 -24.12 13.14 -2.98
C ILE A 370 -23.22 14.04 -2.13
N ALA A 371 -22.57 13.45 -1.12
CA ALA A 371 -21.56 14.13 -0.32
C ALA A 371 -20.45 14.73 -1.23
N PRO A 372 -20.03 15.98 -1.00
CA PRO A 372 -19.01 16.61 -1.85
C PRO A 372 -17.63 15.96 -1.75
N ASN A 373 -17.39 15.21 -0.67
CA ASN A 373 -16.17 14.46 -0.36
C ASN A 373 -16.43 12.95 -0.40
N ALA A 374 -17.16 12.46 -1.41
CA ALA A 374 -17.53 11.05 -1.55
C ALA A 374 -16.34 10.08 -1.62
N GLU A 375 -15.15 10.57 -1.94
CA GLU A 375 -13.87 9.87 -1.88
C GLU A 375 -13.42 9.50 -0.46
N GLU A 376 -13.92 10.18 0.57
CA GLU A 376 -13.61 9.88 1.97
C GLU A 376 -14.56 8.84 2.60
N TYR A 377 -15.44 8.23 1.79
CA TYR A 377 -16.46 7.29 2.23
C TYR A 377 -16.07 5.87 1.83
N ILE A 378 -16.32 4.88 2.70
CA ILE A 378 -16.25 3.46 2.31
C ILE A 378 -17.36 3.13 1.31
N TYR A 379 -18.56 3.64 1.56
CA TYR A 379 -19.78 3.27 0.85
C TYR A 379 -20.26 4.42 -0.04
N PHE A 380 -20.47 4.15 -1.33
CA PHE A 380 -21.10 5.12 -2.22
C PHE A 380 -22.62 5.18 -1.99
N ASP A 381 -23.28 4.03 -1.95
CA ASP A 381 -24.69 3.88 -1.62
C ASP A 381 -24.84 2.97 -0.38
N LYS A 382 -26.07 2.60 0.00
CA LYS A 382 -26.29 1.77 1.20
C LYS A 382 -25.69 0.36 1.16
N MET A 383 -25.11 -0.07 0.05
CA MET A 383 -24.51 -1.40 -0.12
C MET A 383 -23.10 -1.38 -0.72
N HIS A 384 -22.87 -0.55 -1.73
CA HIS A 384 -21.74 -0.69 -2.63
C HIS A 384 -20.58 0.22 -2.24
N PRO A 385 -19.34 -0.26 -2.41
CA PRO A 385 -18.15 0.53 -2.11
C PRO A 385 -18.01 1.76 -3.02
N SER A 386 -17.37 2.80 -2.50
CA SER A 386 -16.94 3.96 -3.30
C SER A 386 -15.79 3.60 -4.24
N LEU A 387 -15.46 4.51 -5.16
CA LEU A 387 -14.27 4.41 -6.00
C LEU A 387 -13.01 4.19 -5.15
N THR A 388 -12.83 4.96 -4.08
CA THR A 388 -11.69 4.81 -3.16
C THR A 388 -11.57 3.38 -2.64
N MET A 389 -12.69 2.76 -2.24
CA MET A 389 -12.66 1.39 -1.76
C MET A 389 -12.43 0.37 -2.89
N HIS A 390 -12.90 0.65 -4.11
CA HIS A 390 -12.55 -0.16 -5.29
C HIS A 390 -11.06 -0.06 -5.66
N ASP A 391 -10.43 1.11 -5.49
CA ASP A 391 -8.98 1.29 -5.68
C ASP A 391 -8.20 0.46 -4.64
N LEU A 392 -8.66 0.43 -3.38
CA LEU A 392 -8.06 -0.40 -2.33
C LEU A 392 -8.21 -1.90 -2.61
N VAL A 393 -9.37 -2.33 -3.11
CA VAL A 393 -9.56 -3.72 -3.60
C VAL A 393 -8.56 -4.03 -4.69
N ASP A 394 -8.41 -3.16 -5.69
CA ASP A 394 -7.46 -3.36 -6.78
C ASP A 394 -6.02 -3.47 -6.27
N ILE A 395 -5.55 -2.53 -5.44
CA ILE A 395 -4.20 -2.58 -4.84
C ILE A 395 -3.97 -3.91 -4.12
N TYR A 396 -4.93 -4.34 -3.29
CA TYR A 396 -4.85 -5.62 -2.59
C TYR A 396 -4.75 -6.81 -3.55
N ILE A 397 -5.52 -6.81 -4.64
CA ILE A 397 -5.47 -7.90 -5.62
C ILE A 397 -4.21 -7.87 -6.47
N ARG A 398 -3.64 -6.69 -6.77
CA ARG A 398 -2.34 -6.58 -7.43
C ARG A 398 -1.24 -7.18 -6.57
N GLU A 399 -1.22 -6.86 -5.28
CA GLU A 399 -0.24 -7.44 -4.35
C GLU A 399 -0.39 -8.97 -4.21
N LEU A 400 -1.63 -9.48 -4.25
CA LEU A 400 -1.89 -10.93 -4.23
C LEU A 400 -1.46 -11.65 -5.52
N MET A 401 -1.69 -11.02 -6.68
CA MET A 401 -1.58 -11.67 -7.99
C MET A 401 -0.31 -11.33 -8.76
N GLY A 402 0.39 -10.27 -8.35
CA GLY A 402 1.62 -9.78 -8.96
C GLY A 402 2.86 -10.50 -8.44
N VAL A 403 3.98 -10.23 -9.08
CA VAL A 403 5.31 -10.66 -8.64
C VAL A 403 5.94 -9.50 -7.87
N ALA A 404 6.52 -9.74 -6.70
CA ALA A 404 7.12 -8.68 -5.90
C ALA A 404 8.24 -7.94 -6.65
N ASP A 405 8.24 -6.63 -6.52
CA ASP A 405 9.19 -5.66 -7.07
C ASP A 405 9.18 -4.49 -6.07
N VAL A 406 9.85 -4.68 -4.93
CA VAL A 406 9.70 -3.83 -3.75
C VAL A 406 10.22 -2.42 -4.02
N ASP A 407 11.32 -2.28 -4.73
CA ASP A 407 11.94 -0.99 -5.01
C ASP A 407 11.40 -0.29 -6.25
N GLY A 408 10.71 -1.02 -7.14
CA GLY A 408 9.97 -0.46 -8.25
C GLY A 408 10.82 -0.18 -9.48
N ASP A 409 11.99 -0.80 -9.59
CA ASP A 409 12.94 -0.60 -10.67
C ASP A 409 12.59 -1.38 -11.96
N ALA A 410 11.51 -2.15 -11.89
CA ALA A 410 10.97 -3.05 -12.91
C ALA A 410 11.73 -4.36 -13.14
N VAL A 411 12.54 -4.76 -12.16
CA VAL A 411 13.13 -6.09 -12.00
C VAL A 411 12.43 -6.75 -10.81
N ALA A 412 12.00 -8.01 -10.97
CA ALA A 412 11.34 -8.71 -9.87
C ALA A 412 12.35 -9.05 -8.76
N ASP A 413 11.93 -9.02 -7.49
CA ASP A 413 12.79 -9.31 -6.33
C ASP A 413 13.55 -10.65 -6.44
N ASP A 414 13.00 -11.65 -7.15
CA ASP A 414 13.62 -12.97 -7.32
C ASP A 414 14.71 -13.00 -8.41
N ALA A 415 14.78 -11.96 -9.23
CA ALA A 415 15.74 -11.73 -10.30
C ALA A 415 16.62 -10.49 -10.05
N ASP A 416 16.35 -9.74 -8.98
CA ASP A 416 17.02 -8.50 -8.63
C ASP A 416 18.19 -8.75 -7.66
N GLU A 417 19.37 -8.23 -8.02
CA GLU A 417 20.58 -8.30 -7.21
C GLU A 417 20.70 -7.11 -6.23
N CYS A 418 19.91 -6.04 -6.44
CA CYS A 418 19.95 -4.77 -5.76
C CYS A 418 18.55 -4.31 -5.27
N LEU A 419 17.99 -5.04 -4.30
CA LEU A 419 16.61 -4.93 -3.76
C LEU A 419 16.15 -3.58 -3.16
N ASP A 420 17.00 -2.54 -3.19
CA ASP A 420 16.75 -1.25 -2.55
C ASP A 420 17.19 -0.09 -3.48
N THR A 421 17.06 -0.27 -4.79
CA THR A 421 17.39 0.75 -5.80
C THR A 421 16.46 1.94 -5.67
N LEU A 422 17.00 3.15 -5.59
CA LEU A 422 16.18 4.34 -5.38
C LEU A 422 15.16 4.57 -6.52
N PRO A 423 13.95 5.06 -6.22
CA PRO A 423 12.96 5.37 -7.25
C PRO A 423 13.50 6.32 -8.33
N ASP A 424 13.10 6.08 -9.58
CA ASP A 424 13.50 6.84 -10.77
C ASP A 424 15.00 6.75 -11.15
N VAL A 425 15.78 5.87 -10.53
CA VAL A 425 17.17 5.56 -10.95
C VAL A 425 17.15 4.61 -12.15
N PRO A 426 17.93 4.86 -13.22
CA PRO A 426 18.10 3.88 -14.29
C PRO A 426 18.87 2.66 -13.80
N VAL A 427 18.35 1.47 -14.07
CA VAL A 427 18.96 0.21 -13.62
C VAL A 427 19.46 -0.69 -14.75
N THR A 428 20.36 -1.61 -14.40
CA THR A 428 20.77 -2.72 -15.26
C THR A 428 19.68 -3.80 -15.35
N ALA A 429 19.92 -4.86 -16.13
CA ALA A 429 19.01 -6.00 -16.19
C ALA A 429 18.95 -6.83 -14.88
N ASN A 430 19.87 -6.58 -13.95
CA ASN A 430 19.94 -7.21 -12.63
C ASN A 430 19.42 -6.28 -11.52
N GLY A 431 18.81 -5.15 -11.90
CA GLY A 431 18.22 -4.17 -10.97
C GLY A 431 19.18 -3.16 -10.34
N CYS A 432 20.49 -3.32 -10.49
CA CYS A 432 21.44 -2.37 -9.90
C CYS A 432 21.55 -1.03 -10.67
N ASP A 433 21.72 0.07 -9.92
CA ASP A 433 21.89 1.47 -10.37
C ASP A 433 22.89 1.66 -11.53
N VAL A 434 22.60 2.62 -12.41
CA VAL A 434 23.48 3.08 -13.50
C VAL A 434 23.60 4.62 -13.52
N PRO A 435 24.79 5.18 -13.25
CA PRO A 435 26.02 4.50 -12.79
C PRO A 435 25.85 3.91 -11.37
N PRO A 436 26.73 2.99 -10.94
CA PRO A 436 26.76 2.53 -9.55
C PRO A 436 26.84 3.72 -8.58
N PRO A 437 26.28 3.58 -7.38
CA PRO A 437 26.15 4.70 -6.45
C PRO A 437 27.51 5.09 -5.83
N ASP A 438 27.65 6.39 -5.57
CA ASP A 438 28.72 7.06 -4.84
C ASP A 438 28.00 8.01 -3.86
N ILE A 439 27.81 7.55 -2.62
CA ILE A 439 26.88 8.14 -1.64
C ILE A 439 27.38 9.48 -1.11
N ASP A 440 28.68 9.60 -0.84
CA ASP A 440 29.28 10.84 -0.31
C ASP A 440 29.88 11.73 -1.40
N GLY A 441 29.98 11.21 -2.64
CA GLY A 441 30.36 11.98 -3.82
C GLY A 441 31.85 12.29 -3.86
N ASP A 442 32.68 11.51 -3.18
CA ASP A 442 34.12 11.69 -3.12
C ASP A 442 34.86 11.20 -4.39
N GLY A 443 34.14 10.46 -5.25
CA GLY A 443 34.62 9.94 -6.53
C GLY A 443 35.02 8.47 -6.51
N VAL A 444 34.89 7.78 -5.38
CA VAL A 444 35.01 6.32 -5.23
C VAL A 444 33.61 5.73 -5.10
N LEU A 445 33.34 4.64 -5.83
CA LEU A 445 32.02 4.02 -5.80
C LEU A 445 31.83 3.29 -4.48
N ASN A 446 30.59 3.21 -3.97
CA ASN A 446 30.29 2.57 -2.69
C ASN A 446 30.79 1.12 -2.57
N GLU A 447 30.92 0.38 -3.68
CA GLU A 447 31.44 -0.99 -3.67
C GLU A 447 32.95 -1.08 -3.42
N ASP A 448 33.67 0.00 -3.72
CA ASP A 448 35.11 0.17 -3.59
C ASP A 448 35.50 1.16 -2.46
N ASP A 449 34.52 1.85 -1.84
CA ASP A 449 34.71 2.83 -0.78
C ASP A 449 34.74 2.18 0.62
N TYR A 450 35.86 2.33 1.32
CA TYR A 450 36.08 1.85 2.68
C TYR A 450 35.88 2.92 3.74
N CYS A 451 35.70 4.17 3.35
CA CYS A 451 35.58 5.34 4.21
C CYS A 451 34.31 6.13 3.89
N PRO A 452 33.12 5.58 4.19
CA PRO A 452 31.88 6.28 3.90
C PRO A 452 31.79 7.60 4.66
N ASP A 453 31.07 8.55 4.05
CA ASP A 453 30.83 9.90 4.57
C ASP A 453 32.09 10.79 4.55
N THR A 454 32.95 10.62 3.54
CA THR A 454 34.11 11.49 3.31
C THR A 454 33.68 12.96 3.24
N PRO A 455 34.31 13.86 4.03
CA PRO A 455 33.93 15.26 4.03
C PRO A 455 34.07 15.90 2.64
N ALA A 456 33.01 16.63 2.23
CA ALA A 456 32.96 17.23 0.91
C ALA A 456 34.15 18.17 0.63
N ASN A 457 34.75 18.00 -0.56
CA ASN A 457 35.94 18.71 -1.06
C ASN A 457 37.28 18.27 -0.46
N GLU A 458 37.32 17.21 0.34
CA GLU A 458 38.58 16.56 0.68
C GLU A 458 39.07 15.68 -0.50
N SER A 459 40.38 15.49 -0.59
CA SER A 459 40.97 14.57 -1.57
C SER A 459 41.09 13.19 -0.94
N VAL A 460 40.62 12.19 -1.66
CA VAL A 460 40.61 10.80 -1.20
C VAL A 460 41.66 9.94 -1.89
N ASN A 461 42.03 8.84 -1.23
CA ASN A 461 42.87 7.79 -1.79
C ASN A 461 42.05 6.83 -2.68
N GLU A 462 42.63 5.68 -3.05
CA GLU A 462 41.93 4.68 -3.90
C GLU A 462 40.80 3.92 -3.18
N ASP A 463 40.78 3.98 -1.86
CA ASP A 463 39.81 3.33 -0.97
C ASP A 463 38.73 4.32 -0.47
N GLY A 464 38.65 5.54 -1.03
CA GLY A 464 37.69 6.58 -0.61
C GLY A 464 38.10 7.37 0.64
N CYS A 465 39.23 7.05 1.27
CA CYS A 465 39.59 7.69 2.53
C CYS A 465 40.35 9.02 2.35
N SER A 466 39.96 10.05 3.08
CA SER A 466 40.73 11.28 3.26
C SER A 466 41.66 11.23 4.48
N GLU A 467 42.62 12.15 4.56
CA GLU A 467 43.53 12.26 5.72
C GLU A 467 42.79 12.58 7.04
N SER A 468 41.56 13.11 6.98
CA SER A 468 40.76 13.37 8.19
C SER A 468 40.00 12.12 8.69
N GLN A 469 40.03 11.03 7.93
CA GLN A 469 39.45 9.74 8.28
C GLN A 469 40.51 8.67 8.58
N LEU A 470 41.75 8.86 8.12
CA LEU A 470 42.86 7.93 8.32
C LEU A 470 43.63 8.23 9.61
N ASP A 471 44.09 7.15 10.26
CA ASP A 471 45.03 7.14 11.40
C ASP A 471 46.04 6.02 11.10
N ASP A 472 47.16 6.39 10.47
CA ASP A 472 48.10 5.43 9.87
C ASP A 472 48.92 4.64 10.91
N ASP A 473 49.03 5.13 12.14
CA ASP A 473 49.81 4.51 13.22
C ASP A 473 48.98 4.07 14.45
N ASP A 474 47.66 4.23 14.38
CA ASP A 474 46.67 3.84 15.38
C ASP A 474 46.91 4.51 16.76
N ASP A 475 47.41 5.75 16.78
CA ASP A 475 47.69 6.49 18.01
C ASP A 475 46.49 7.29 18.55
N GLY A 476 45.42 7.39 17.76
CA GLY A 476 44.16 8.03 18.11
C GLY A 476 44.00 9.46 17.61
N LEU A 477 44.95 10.00 16.85
CA LEU A 477 44.80 11.23 16.07
C LEU A 477 44.78 10.92 14.57
N THR A 478 43.89 11.58 13.84
CA THR A 478 43.82 11.42 12.39
C THR A 478 44.99 12.14 11.71
N ASN A 479 45.42 11.63 10.56
CA ASN A 479 46.60 12.10 9.84
C ASN A 479 46.58 13.61 9.55
N ASP A 480 45.39 14.21 9.40
CA ASP A 480 45.22 15.66 9.16
C ASP A 480 45.60 16.55 10.35
N ILE A 481 45.57 16.01 11.57
CA ILE A 481 45.89 16.70 12.82
C ILE A 481 47.10 16.12 13.57
N ASP A 482 47.58 14.94 13.17
CA ASP A 482 48.80 14.33 13.72
C ASP A 482 50.07 15.03 13.20
N GLN A 483 50.91 15.49 14.13
CA GLN A 483 52.19 16.13 13.83
C GLN A 483 53.37 15.14 13.89
N CYS A 484 53.15 13.93 14.40
CA CYS A 484 54.16 12.93 14.75
C CYS A 484 53.82 11.55 14.15
N PRO A 485 53.82 11.40 12.81
CA PRO A 485 53.45 10.14 12.17
C PRO A 485 54.42 9.00 12.50
N GLY A 486 53.86 7.79 12.64
CA GLY A 486 54.59 6.55 12.94
C GLY A 486 54.83 6.31 14.43
N THR A 487 53.98 6.86 15.29
CA THR A 487 54.00 6.64 16.74
C THR A 487 53.92 5.15 17.05
N PRO A 488 54.81 4.60 17.91
CA PRO A 488 54.77 3.19 18.23
C PRO A 488 53.43 2.77 18.85
N ALA A 489 52.79 1.76 18.25
CA ALA A 489 51.51 1.25 18.70
C ALA A 489 51.43 0.99 20.22
N GLY A 490 50.46 1.64 20.87
CA GLY A 490 50.20 1.55 22.30
C GLY A 490 51.03 2.49 23.18
N GLU A 491 51.78 3.43 22.60
CA GLU A 491 52.40 4.54 23.32
C GLU A 491 51.34 5.62 23.67
N GLU A 492 51.50 6.30 24.80
CA GLU A 492 50.63 7.43 25.15
C GLU A 492 51.13 8.68 24.40
N VAL A 493 50.24 9.28 23.62
CA VAL A 493 50.52 10.50 22.83
C VAL A 493 49.96 11.75 23.47
N ASP A 494 50.55 12.90 23.15
CA ASP A 494 50.04 14.20 23.56
C ASP A 494 48.95 14.73 22.60
N ALA A 495 48.61 16.02 22.71
CA ALA A 495 47.57 16.63 21.88
C ALA A 495 47.98 16.83 20.41
N ASP A 496 49.26 16.65 20.10
CA ASP A 496 49.83 16.79 18.75
C ASP A 496 50.16 15.41 18.13
N GLY A 497 49.82 14.28 18.79
CA GLY A 497 50.13 12.92 18.33
C GLY A 497 51.52 12.42 18.71
N CYS A 498 52.28 13.17 19.51
CA CYS A 498 53.67 12.83 19.77
C CYS A 498 53.82 11.90 20.99
N GLY A 499 54.38 10.71 20.77
CA GLY A 499 54.84 9.82 21.82
C GLY A 499 56.16 10.26 22.45
N TRP A 500 56.45 9.77 23.66
CA TRP A 500 57.69 10.11 24.39
C TRP A 500 58.95 9.72 23.60
N SER A 501 58.86 8.65 22.81
CA SER A 501 59.93 8.15 21.95
C SER A 501 60.23 9.03 20.73
N GLN A 502 59.38 10.01 20.41
CA GLN A 502 59.51 10.89 19.24
C GLN A 502 60.01 12.30 19.59
N PHE A 503 60.18 12.65 20.87
CA PHE A 503 60.69 13.96 21.28
C PHE A 503 62.20 14.14 20.97
N ASP A 504 62.55 15.35 20.52
CA ASP A 504 63.91 15.90 20.34
C ASP A 504 63.92 17.33 20.89
N ASP A 505 63.99 17.44 22.22
CA ASP A 505 63.95 18.68 22.99
C ASP A 505 65.17 19.58 22.71
N ASP A 506 66.29 19.03 22.21
CA ASP A 506 67.52 19.79 21.96
C ASP A 506 67.79 20.14 20.48
N GLY A 507 66.99 19.58 19.57
CA GLY A 507 66.93 19.92 18.15
C GLY A 507 68.17 19.47 17.38
N ASP A 508 68.89 18.46 17.86
CA ASP A 508 70.11 17.95 17.25
C ASP A 508 69.87 16.85 16.19
N MET A 509 68.60 16.52 15.93
CA MET A 509 68.13 15.45 15.04
C MET A 509 68.42 14.04 15.57
N ALA A 510 68.64 13.89 16.88
CA ALA A 510 68.61 12.62 17.60
C ALA A 510 67.43 12.60 18.59
N LEU A 511 66.76 11.45 18.67
CA LEU A 511 65.64 11.25 19.60
C LEU A 511 66.15 11.24 21.05
N ASP A 512 65.36 11.79 21.97
CA ASP A 512 65.62 11.83 23.42
C ASP A 512 65.33 10.48 24.12
N ILE A 513 65.85 9.38 23.55
CA ILE A 513 65.67 8.01 24.07
C ILE A 513 66.55 7.68 25.28
#